data_AF-A0A166NIE4-F1
#
_entry.id   AF-A0A166NIE4-F1
#
_cell.length_a   1.000
_cell.length_b   1.000
_cell.length_c   1.000
_cell.angle_alpha   90.00
_cell.angle_beta   90.00
_cell.angle_gamma   90.00
#
_symmetry.space_group_name_H-M   'P 1'
#
loop_
_entity.id
_entity.type
_entity.pdbx_description
1 polymer ?
#
loop_
_entity_poly.entity_id
_entity_poly.type
_entity_poly.pdbx_seq_one_letter_code
_entity_poly.pdbx_strand_id
1 'polypeptide(L)'
;MFGSLVLNFPTKHEGGALVLRHDGREHVHDASAAAYTSPEQVSWVAFYSDVEHEVLPVKSGHRITLTYNLYFTEGLTVVPSLPATEPLQLAFQNVLKDETFLPAGGRLGFGLKHQYPVPTKVDWGEEQKALQDLSHALKGADRAIFHTAHLLGLQPKLAMAYEFEETGVYLLNSVYSGDGQVDSWADVMEWEKAELVEPYMPEPDDYGYEYYVEAAKKAVPVEWIVPRTSSTRVESHYVAYGNEASLSSIYGDLVLIVTVPEKDKRQV
;
A
#
# COMPACT_ATOMS: atom_id res chain seq x y z
N MET A 1 -4.95 -7.85 12.07
CA MET A 1 -5.50 -8.98 11.29
C MET A 1 -5.08 -8.78 9.83
N PHE A 2 -4.67 -9.81 9.10
CA PHE A 2 -4.26 -9.69 7.69
C PHE A 2 -5.04 -10.60 6.74
N GLY A 3 -5.79 -11.58 7.25
CA GLY A 3 -6.54 -12.53 6.46
C GLY A 3 -7.35 -13.49 7.30
N SER A 4 -8.02 -14.40 6.63
CA SER A 4 -8.87 -15.43 7.23
C SER A 4 -8.49 -16.80 6.68
N LEU A 5 -8.54 -17.83 7.52
CA LEU A 5 -8.47 -19.24 7.14
C LEU A 5 -9.80 -19.89 7.47
N VAL A 6 -10.46 -20.45 6.46
CA VAL A 6 -11.72 -21.18 6.62
C VAL A 6 -11.46 -22.65 6.36
N LEU A 7 -11.71 -23.48 7.37
CA LEU A 7 -11.71 -24.94 7.27
C LEU A 7 -13.15 -25.42 7.12
N ASN A 8 -13.42 -26.23 6.11
CA ASN A 8 -14.71 -26.83 5.82
C ASN A 8 -14.64 -28.32 6.17
N PHE A 9 -15.45 -28.72 7.15
CA PHE A 9 -15.55 -30.11 7.56
C PHE A 9 -16.33 -30.93 6.54
N PRO A 10 -16.08 -32.26 6.45
CA PRO A 10 -16.69 -33.13 5.44
C PRO A 10 -18.15 -33.48 5.80
N THR A 11 -19.01 -32.47 5.93
CA THR A 11 -20.44 -32.62 6.21
C THR A 11 -21.24 -32.65 4.91
N LYS A 12 -22.34 -33.41 4.89
CA LYS A 12 -23.22 -33.45 3.71
C LYS A 12 -24.04 -32.18 3.63
N HIS A 13 -23.86 -31.41 2.55
CA HIS A 13 -24.67 -30.24 2.21
C HIS A 13 -24.73 -30.02 0.70
N GLU A 14 -25.67 -29.20 0.23
CA GLU A 14 -25.76 -28.68 -1.15
C GLU A 14 -25.78 -27.14 -1.09
N GLY A 15 -25.04 -26.49 -1.99
CA GLY A 15 -24.84 -25.04 -1.92
C GLY A 15 -23.90 -24.65 -0.78
N GLY A 16 -23.89 -23.37 -0.38
CA GLY A 16 -22.91 -22.90 0.61
C GLY A 16 -21.51 -22.62 0.06
N ALA A 17 -21.38 -22.42 -1.25
CA ALA A 17 -20.10 -22.09 -1.88
C ALA A 17 -19.58 -20.74 -1.34
N LEU A 18 -18.27 -20.67 -1.08
CA LEU A 18 -17.60 -19.43 -0.71
C LEU A 18 -17.13 -18.75 -1.99
N VAL A 19 -17.65 -17.56 -2.26
CA VAL A 19 -17.23 -16.73 -3.38
C VAL A 19 -16.23 -15.71 -2.85
N LEU A 20 -15.10 -15.56 -3.54
CA LEU A 20 -14.03 -14.62 -3.23
C LEU A 20 -13.85 -13.67 -4.42
N ARG A 21 -13.85 -12.37 -4.18
CA ARG A 21 -13.67 -11.33 -5.20
C ARG A 21 -12.52 -10.42 -4.82
N HIS A 22 -11.57 -10.27 -5.75
CA HIS A 22 -10.42 -9.39 -5.57
C HIS A 22 -9.83 -9.02 -6.94
N ASP A 23 -9.51 -7.73 -7.15
CA ASP A 23 -8.84 -7.24 -8.36
C ASP A 23 -9.58 -7.63 -9.66
N GLY A 24 -10.90 -7.45 -9.65
CA GLY A 24 -11.79 -7.79 -10.77
C GLY A 24 -11.93 -9.29 -11.08
N ARG A 25 -11.36 -10.16 -10.25
CA ARG A 25 -11.42 -11.63 -10.41
C ARG A 25 -12.33 -12.23 -9.35
N GLU A 26 -13.07 -13.26 -9.75
CA GLU A 26 -13.93 -14.05 -8.88
C GLU A 26 -13.39 -15.49 -8.80
N HIS A 27 -13.34 -16.04 -7.59
CA HIS A 27 -13.02 -17.44 -7.34
C HIS A 27 -14.12 -18.07 -6.49
N VAL A 28 -14.63 -19.21 -6.92
CA VAL A 28 -15.70 -19.94 -6.21
C VAL A 28 -15.12 -21.21 -5.62
N HIS A 29 -15.14 -21.30 -4.29
CA HIS A 29 -14.77 -22.50 -3.55
C HIS A 29 -16.03 -23.25 -3.10
N ASP A 30 -16.35 -24.32 -3.84
CA ASP A 30 -17.48 -25.19 -3.52
C ASP A 30 -17.02 -26.47 -2.78
N ALA A 31 -17.10 -26.41 -1.45
CA ALA A 31 -16.80 -27.56 -0.60
C ALA A 31 -17.89 -28.65 -0.60
N SER A 32 -19.10 -28.35 -1.10
CA SER A 32 -20.17 -29.35 -1.23
C SER A 32 -19.88 -30.36 -2.34
N ALA A 33 -19.15 -29.92 -3.36
CA ALA A 33 -18.69 -30.75 -4.48
C ALA A 33 -17.37 -31.49 -4.19
N ALA A 34 -16.75 -31.27 -3.02
CA ALA A 34 -15.49 -31.93 -2.68
C ALA A 34 -15.72 -33.44 -2.41
N ALA A 35 -14.97 -34.28 -3.13
CA ALA A 35 -15.00 -35.72 -2.95
C ALA A 35 -14.17 -36.14 -1.73
N TYR A 36 -14.71 -35.93 -0.52
CA TYR A 36 -14.09 -36.42 0.71
C TYR A 36 -14.07 -37.94 0.72
N THR A 37 -12.88 -38.51 0.87
CA THR A 37 -12.63 -39.96 0.92
C THR A 37 -12.57 -40.50 2.34
N SER A 38 -12.45 -39.63 3.35
CA SER A 38 -12.45 -39.99 4.77
C SER A 38 -12.95 -38.82 5.64
N PRO A 39 -13.41 -39.09 6.88
CA PRO A 39 -13.84 -38.04 7.82
C PRO A 39 -12.69 -37.17 8.37
N GLU A 40 -11.43 -37.55 8.11
CA GLU A 40 -10.23 -36.81 8.53
C GLU A 40 -9.80 -35.73 7.52
N GLN A 41 -10.43 -35.72 6.34
CA GLN A 41 -10.17 -34.72 5.31
C GLN A 41 -10.99 -33.46 5.54
N VAL A 42 -10.36 -32.30 5.38
CA VAL A 42 -11.00 -30.99 5.38
C VAL A 42 -10.68 -30.27 4.09
N SER A 43 -11.65 -29.56 3.53
CA SER A 43 -11.38 -28.57 2.50
C SER A 43 -11.02 -27.26 3.20
N TRP A 44 -10.13 -26.46 2.62
CA TRP A 44 -9.76 -25.20 3.25
C TRP A 44 -9.50 -24.13 2.21
N VAL A 45 -9.63 -22.88 2.65
CA VAL A 45 -9.33 -21.70 1.86
C VAL A 45 -8.81 -20.60 2.77
N ALA A 46 -7.74 -19.94 2.36
CA ALA A 46 -7.19 -18.79 3.03
C ALA A 46 -7.15 -17.59 2.08
N PHE A 47 -7.53 -16.42 2.57
CA PHE A 47 -7.61 -15.20 1.78
C PHE A 47 -7.26 -13.98 2.63
N TYR A 48 -6.79 -12.91 1.99
CA TYR A 48 -6.44 -11.67 2.69
C TYR A 48 -7.69 -10.91 3.16
N SER A 49 -7.52 -10.04 4.16
CA SER A 49 -8.61 -9.29 4.78
C SER A 49 -9.32 -8.33 3.84
N ASP A 50 -8.66 -7.93 2.76
CA ASP A 50 -9.12 -7.04 1.71
C ASP A 50 -9.79 -7.77 0.53
N VAL A 51 -10.01 -9.08 0.66
CA VAL A 51 -10.79 -9.87 -0.30
C VAL A 51 -12.26 -9.83 0.10
N GLU A 52 -13.11 -9.30 -0.78
CA GLU A 52 -14.56 -9.40 -0.63
C GLU A 52 -14.95 -10.87 -0.69
N HIS A 53 -15.78 -11.32 0.24
CA HIS A 53 -16.21 -12.71 0.28
C HIS A 53 -17.65 -12.84 0.73
N GLU A 54 -18.34 -13.82 0.14
CA GLU A 54 -19.70 -14.18 0.53
C GLU A 54 -19.88 -15.69 0.54
N VAL A 55 -20.81 -16.17 1.38
CA VAL A 55 -21.24 -17.56 1.39
C VAL A 55 -22.61 -17.61 0.75
N LEU A 56 -22.73 -18.32 -0.38
CA LEU A 56 -24.02 -18.52 -1.05
C LEU A 56 -24.97 -19.36 -0.17
N PRO A 57 -26.29 -19.29 -0.39
CA PRO A 57 -27.25 -20.06 0.40
C PRO A 57 -26.97 -21.56 0.38
N VAL A 58 -27.08 -22.20 1.56
CA VAL A 58 -27.12 -23.65 1.69
C VAL A 58 -28.54 -24.09 1.34
N LYS A 59 -28.68 -24.95 0.32
CA LYS A 59 -29.97 -25.44 -0.19
C LYS A 59 -30.45 -26.69 0.54
N SER A 60 -29.52 -27.51 1.03
CA SER A 60 -29.81 -28.76 1.73
C SER A 60 -28.66 -29.15 2.65
N GLY A 61 -28.95 -29.91 3.71
CA GLY A 61 -27.96 -30.39 4.67
C GLY A 61 -27.37 -29.29 5.56
N HIS A 62 -26.16 -29.52 6.08
CA HIS A 62 -25.51 -28.61 7.02
C HIS A 62 -24.05 -28.39 6.63
N ARG A 63 -23.66 -27.12 6.47
CA ARG A 63 -22.27 -26.70 6.24
C ARG A 63 -21.66 -26.31 7.57
N ILE A 64 -20.65 -27.06 8.03
CA ILE A 64 -19.93 -26.75 9.27
C ILE A 64 -18.53 -26.28 8.91
N THR A 65 -18.16 -25.09 9.38
CA THR A 65 -16.84 -24.48 9.15
C THR A 65 -16.20 -23.99 10.43
N LEU A 66 -14.88 -23.99 10.46
CA LEU A 66 -14.06 -23.31 11.46
C LEU A 66 -13.29 -22.18 10.79
N THR A 67 -13.56 -20.94 11.21
CA THR A 67 -12.91 -19.75 10.66
C THR A 67 -11.93 -19.19 11.67
N TYR A 68 -10.68 -19.03 11.25
CA TYR A 68 -9.63 -18.36 12.00
C TYR A 68 -9.34 -16.99 11.40
N ASN A 69 -9.26 -15.97 12.25
CA ASN A 69 -8.69 -14.68 11.89
C ASN A 69 -7.17 -14.75 12.04
N LEU A 70 -6.44 -14.38 11.00
CA LEU A 70 -4.99 -14.43 10.95
C LEU A 70 -4.41 -13.06 11.31
N TYR A 71 -3.44 -13.03 12.22
CA TYR A 71 -2.76 -11.81 12.68
C TYR A 71 -1.26 -11.95 12.48
N PHE A 72 -0.60 -10.85 12.12
CA PHE A 72 0.85 -10.78 12.26
C PHE A 72 1.17 -10.73 13.75
N THR A 73 2.20 -11.46 14.17
CA THR A 73 2.70 -11.44 15.53
C THR A 73 3.93 -10.54 15.60
N GLU A 74 3.96 -9.63 16.57
CA GLU A 74 5.18 -8.88 16.89
C GLU A 74 6.27 -9.84 17.41
N GLY A 75 7.52 -9.62 17.00
CA GLY A 75 8.67 -10.32 17.58
C GLY A 75 9.12 -11.63 16.91
N LEU A 76 8.49 -12.08 15.82
CA LEU A 76 9.13 -13.07 14.94
C LEU A 76 10.12 -12.34 14.03
N THR A 77 11.36 -12.17 14.53
CA THR A 77 12.53 -11.68 13.78
C THR A 77 12.87 -12.51 12.56
N VAL A 78 12.29 -13.70 12.46
CA VAL A 78 12.33 -14.50 11.23
C VAL A 78 11.26 -13.94 10.31
N VAL A 79 11.62 -12.93 9.52
CA VAL A 79 10.96 -12.72 8.22
C VAL A 79 11.04 -14.10 7.54
N PRO A 80 9.93 -14.85 7.36
CA PRO A 80 10.05 -16.13 6.68
C PRO A 80 10.69 -15.81 5.34
N SER A 81 11.84 -16.44 5.06
CA SER A 81 12.57 -16.25 3.81
C SER A 81 11.53 -16.38 2.71
N LEU A 82 11.32 -15.31 1.95
CA LEU A 82 10.48 -15.43 0.77
C LEU A 82 11.03 -16.62 -0.03
N PRO A 83 10.19 -17.54 -0.54
CA PRO A 83 10.67 -18.50 -1.52
C PRO A 83 11.42 -17.68 -2.57
N ALA A 84 12.71 -17.99 -2.76
CA ALA A 84 13.67 -17.10 -3.41
C ALA A 84 13.02 -16.40 -4.61
N THR A 85 12.88 -15.08 -4.52
CA THR A 85 12.32 -14.23 -5.56
C THR A 85 13.33 -14.14 -6.72
N GLU A 86 13.73 -15.27 -7.29
CA GLU A 86 14.75 -15.37 -8.34
C GLU A 86 14.48 -14.39 -9.49
N PRO A 87 13.24 -14.25 -10.02
CA PRO A 87 12.98 -13.31 -11.11
C PRO A 87 13.02 -11.84 -10.69
N LEU A 88 12.43 -11.49 -9.54
CA LEU A 88 12.34 -10.09 -9.10
C LEU A 88 13.69 -9.57 -8.62
N GLN A 89 14.41 -10.38 -7.85
CA GLN A 89 15.76 -10.05 -7.40
C GLN A 89 16.70 -9.95 -8.59
N LEU A 90 16.64 -10.89 -9.54
CA LEU A 90 17.44 -10.81 -10.76
C LEU A 90 17.08 -9.58 -11.60
N ALA A 91 15.80 -9.23 -11.70
CA ALA A 91 15.37 -8.02 -12.40
C ALA A 91 15.97 -6.76 -11.76
N PHE A 92 15.88 -6.61 -10.43
CA PHE A 92 16.51 -5.50 -9.73
C PHE A 92 18.03 -5.51 -9.90
N GLN A 93 18.69 -6.66 -9.76
CA GLN A 93 20.15 -6.76 -9.94
C GLN A 93 20.58 -6.37 -11.35
N ASN A 94 19.89 -6.83 -12.38
CA ASN A 94 20.20 -6.51 -13.77
C ASN A 94 20.05 -5.01 -14.04
N VAL A 95 18.98 -4.40 -13.54
CA VAL A 95 18.74 -2.97 -13.71
C VAL A 95 19.73 -2.13 -12.90
N LEU A 96 20.11 -2.55 -11.68
CA LEU A 96 21.09 -1.83 -10.87
C LEU A 96 22.52 -1.91 -11.44
N LYS A 97 22.86 -2.99 -12.15
CA LYS A 97 24.12 -3.16 -12.89
C LYS A 97 24.20 -2.33 -14.16
N ASP A 98 23.06 -1.91 -14.71
CA ASP A 98 23.04 -1.00 -15.85
C ASP A 98 23.46 0.41 -15.41
N GLU A 99 24.61 0.87 -15.90
CA GLU A 99 25.14 2.20 -15.58
C GLU A 99 24.28 3.34 -16.14
N THR A 100 23.43 3.05 -17.14
CA THR A 100 22.52 4.04 -17.73
C THR A 100 21.24 4.23 -16.91
N PHE A 101 20.91 3.25 -16.06
CA PHE A 101 19.77 3.33 -15.16
C PHE A 101 20.08 4.29 -14.01
N LEU A 102 19.36 5.41 -13.89
CA LEU A 102 19.45 6.39 -12.80
C LEU A 102 20.91 6.69 -12.34
N PRO A 103 21.81 7.16 -13.24
CA PRO A 103 23.24 7.28 -12.93
C PRO A 103 23.53 8.19 -11.73
N ALA A 104 22.74 9.25 -11.56
CA ALA A 104 22.79 10.18 -10.43
C ALA A 104 21.98 9.72 -9.20
N GLY A 105 21.48 8.48 -9.20
CA GLY A 105 20.49 8.00 -8.25
C GLY A 105 19.08 8.48 -8.61
N GLY A 106 18.11 8.10 -7.79
CA GLY A 106 16.72 8.48 -8.00
C GLY A 106 15.76 7.73 -7.10
N ARG A 107 14.46 7.86 -7.36
CA ARG A 107 13.41 7.22 -6.56
C ARG A 107 12.44 6.49 -7.46
N LEU A 108 12.12 5.27 -7.06
CA LEU A 108 11.12 4.44 -7.71
C LEU A 108 9.87 4.41 -6.84
N GLY A 109 8.72 4.69 -7.43
CA GLY A 109 7.43 4.67 -6.77
C GLY A 109 6.61 3.45 -7.16
N PHE A 110 5.96 2.86 -6.16
CA PHE A 110 5.08 1.71 -6.32
C PHE A 110 3.76 1.95 -5.59
N GLY A 111 2.65 2.01 -6.33
CA GLY A 111 1.33 1.85 -5.75
C GLY A 111 1.17 0.46 -5.13
N LEU A 112 0.54 0.39 -3.96
CA LEU A 112 0.35 -0.86 -3.23
C LEU A 112 -0.91 -1.59 -3.69
N LYS A 113 -0.79 -2.91 -3.88
CA LYS A 113 -1.91 -3.74 -4.36
C LYS A 113 -2.94 -4.03 -3.28
N HIS A 114 -2.49 -4.22 -2.05
CA HIS A 114 -3.35 -4.64 -0.95
C HIS A 114 -3.80 -3.48 -0.07
N GLN A 115 -4.85 -3.71 0.72
CA GLN A 115 -5.24 -2.78 1.77
C GLN A 115 -4.48 -3.04 3.08
N TYR A 116 -4.01 -1.96 3.69
CA TYR A 116 -3.26 -1.96 4.95
C TYR A 116 -3.96 -1.09 6.00
N PRO A 117 -3.93 -1.50 7.28
CA PRO A 117 -4.50 -0.71 8.36
C PRO A 117 -3.57 0.45 8.71
N VAL A 118 -3.72 1.58 8.03
CA VAL A 118 -2.93 2.77 8.33
C VAL A 118 -3.40 3.39 9.64
N PRO A 119 -2.50 3.62 10.62
CA PRO A 119 -2.85 4.27 11.87
C PRO A 119 -3.30 5.72 11.61
N THR A 120 -4.56 6.04 11.89
CA THR A 120 -5.12 7.39 11.73
C THR A 120 -5.02 8.24 12.99
N LYS A 121 -4.74 7.62 14.13
CA LYS A 121 -4.46 8.29 15.41
C LYS A 121 -3.16 7.73 15.94
N VAL A 122 -2.14 8.56 15.96
CA VAL A 122 -0.82 8.21 16.49
C VAL A 122 -0.48 9.22 17.58
N ASP A 123 0.18 8.77 18.64
CA ASP A 123 0.66 9.67 19.68
C ASP A 123 1.66 10.67 19.08
N TRP A 124 1.60 11.92 19.55
CA TRP A 124 2.47 13.00 19.08
C TRP A 124 3.94 12.58 19.03
N GLY A 125 4.54 12.59 17.84
CA GLY A 125 5.94 12.23 17.59
C GLY A 125 6.21 10.78 17.23
N GLU A 126 5.20 9.91 17.17
CA GLU A 126 5.33 8.51 16.71
C GLU A 126 4.78 8.27 15.28
N GLU A 127 4.30 9.31 14.60
CA GLU A 127 3.60 9.21 13.31
C GLU A 127 4.48 8.58 12.23
N GLN A 128 5.77 8.95 12.22
CA GLN A 128 6.75 8.40 11.28
C GLN A 128 7.01 6.90 11.52
N LYS A 129 7.01 6.48 12.78
CA LYS A 129 7.25 5.08 13.16
C LYS A 129 6.06 4.21 12.77
N ALA A 130 4.85 4.73 12.90
CA ALA A 130 3.61 4.03 12.59
C ALA A 130 3.54 3.52 11.13
N LEU A 131 3.98 4.33 10.15
CA LEU A 131 4.07 3.86 8.76
C LEU A 131 5.19 2.84 8.55
N GLN A 132 6.33 2.98 9.23
CA GLN A 132 7.44 2.04 9.08
C GLN A 132 7.13 0.67 9.68
N ASP A 133 6.39 0.62 10.79
CA ASP A 133 5.95 -0.64 11.40
C ASP A 133 5.03 -1.45 10.46
N LEU A 134 4.31 -0.77 9.54
CA LEU A 134 3.50 -1.45 8.50
C LEU A 134 4.35 -2.23 7.49
N SER A 135 5.66 -1.97 7.38
CA SER A 135 6.54 -2.74 6.50
C SER A 135 6.53 -4.24 6.81
N HIS A 136 6.35 -4.60 8.09
CA HIS A 136 6.23 -5.99 8.55
C HIS A 136 4.90 -6.63 8.16
N ALA A 137 3.88 -5.81 7.87
CA ALA A 137 2.54 -6.23 7.53
C ALA A 137 2.28 -6.30 6.02
N LEU A 138 3.26 -5.98 5.18
CA LEU A 138 3.13 -6.03 3.72
C LEU A 138 2.74 -7.43 3.24
N LYS A 139 1.85 -7.48 2.26
CA LYS A 139 1.27 -8.70 1.67
C LYS A 139 1.81 -8.93 0.27
N GLY A 140 1.85 -10.20 -0.15
CA GLY A 140 2.08 -10.58 -1.55
C GLY A 140 3.24 -9.85 -2.26
N ALA A 141 2.94 -9.23 -3.41
CA ALA A 141 3.91 -8.53 -4.24
C ALA A 141 4.50 -7.29 -3.57
N ASP A 142 3.71 -6.56 -2.78
CA ASP A 142 4.15 -5.36 -2.06
C ASP A 142 5.31 -5.72 -1.11
N ARG A 143 5.16 -6.82 -0.36
CA ARG A 143 6.22 -7.36 0.50
C ARG A 143 7.43 -7.83 -0.29
N ALA A 144 7.22 -8.47 -1.44
CA ALA A 144 8.30 -8.97 -2.28
C ALA A 144 9.17 -7.82 -2.81
N ILE A 145 8.57 -6.71 -3.25
CA ILE A 145 9.29 -5.51 -3.70
C ILE A 145 10.05 -4.89 -2.52
N PHE A 146 9.37 -4.65 -1.39
CA PHE A 146 9.99 -4.06 -0.20
C PHE A 146 11.19 -4.89 0.27
N HIS A 147 11.02 -6.20 0.42
CA HIS A 147 12.07 -7.10 0.89
C HIS A 147 13.24 -7.19 -0.10
N THR A 148 12.96 -7.31 -1.41
CA THR A 148 14.00 -7.40 -2.44
C THR A 148 14.82 -6.10 -2.49
N ALA A 149 14.15 -4.95 -2.43
CA ALA A 149 14.83 -3.66 -2.37
C ALA A 149 15.75 -3.57 -1.14
N HIS A 150 15.24 -3.97 0.04
CA HIS A 150 16.02 -3.99 1.26
C HIS A 150 17.24 -4.94 1.18
N LEU A 151 17.06 -6.15 0.63
CA LEU A 151 18.14 -7.12 0.45
C LEU A 151 19.27 -6.63 -0.47
N LEU A 152 18.94 -5.79 -1.46
CA LEU A 152 19.91 -5.22 -2.40
C LEU A 152 20.52 -3.90 -1.90
N GLY A 153 20.32 -3.57 -0.62
CA GLY A 153 20.87 -2.36 0.00
C GLY A 153 20.19 -1.07 -0.47
N LEU A 154 19.03 -1.16 -1.12
CA LEU A 154 18.20 0.00 -1.39
C LEU A 154 17.49 0.43 -0.09
N GLN A 155 17.01 1.66 -0.05
CA GLN A 155 16.28 2.22 1.10
C GLN A 155 14.77 2.29 0.78
N PRO A 156 14.02 1.17 0.91
CA PRO A 156 12.56 1.21 0.78
C PRO A 156 11.93 1.90 1.98
N LYS A 157 10.96 2.79 1.73
CA LYS A 157 10.14 3.45 2.75
C LYS A 157 8.67 3.46 2.33
N LEU A 158 7.77 3.33 3.30
CA LEU A 158 6.35 3.62 3.10
C LEU A 158 6.11 5.12 3.32
N ALA A 159 5.23 5.70 2.50
CA ALA A 159 4.84 7.11 2.57
C ALA A 159 3.36 7.28 2.16
N MET A 160 2.75 8.37 2.59
CA MET A 160 1.44 8.82 2.12
C MET A 160 1.62 9.79 0.95
N ALA A 161 1.00 9.49 -0.19
CA ALA A 161 0.94 10.38 -1.34
C ALA A 161 -0.35 11.21 -1.30
N TYR A 162 -0.21 12.53 -1.27
CA TYR A 162 -1.30 13.49 -1.31
C TYR A 162 -1.26 14.23 -2.64
N GLU A 163 -2.38 14.24 -3.36
CA GLU A 163 -2.49 14.90 -4.66
C GLU A 163 -3.42 16.10 -4.58
N PHE A 164 -2.94 17.22 -5.10
CA PHE A 164 -3.65 18.49 -5.13
C PHE A 164 -3.65 19.03 -6.55
N GLU A 165 -4.80 19.50 -7.02
CA GLU A 165 -5.00 19.99 -8.38
C GLU A 165 -4.06 21.17 -8.70
N GLU A 166 -3.84 22.06 -7.75
CA GLU A 166 -3.11 23.31 -7.98
C GLU A 166 -1.63 23.26 -7.59
N THR A 167 -1.19 22.27 -6.80
CA THR A 167 0.21 22.22 -6.30
C THR A 167 0.94 20.94 -6.68
N GLY A 168 0.22 19.87 -7.02
CA GLY A 168 0.77 18.60 -7.45
C GLY A 168 0.78 17.54 -6.35
N VAL A 169 1.76 16.64 -6.39
CA VAL A 169 1.83 15.46 -5.52
C VAL A 169 2.92 15.60 -4.48
N TYR A 170 2.56 15.39 -3.21
CA TYR A 170 3.44 15.42 -2.06
C TYR A 170 3.53 14.06 -1.40
N LEU A 171 4.72 13.72 -0.91
CA LEU A 171 4.95 12.54 -0.07
C LEU A 171 5.17 12.95 1.37
N LEU A 172 4.37 12.39 2.27
CA LEU A 172 4.48 12.57 3.72
C LEU A 172 4.85 11.23 4.37
N ASN A 173 5.70 11.27 5.39
CA ASN A 173 6.10 10.05 6.13
C ASN A 173 5.11 9.68 7.26
N SER A 174 3.96 10.35 7.29
CA SER A 174 2.87 10.17 8.26
C SER A 174 1.54 10.41 7.57
N VAL A 175 0.44 10.08 8.25
CA VAL A 175 -0.90 10.54 7.87
C VAL A 175 -1.05 11.98 8.38
N TYR A 176 -1.53 12.88 7.52
CA TYR A 176 -1.89 14.23 7.91
C TYR A 176 -2.97 14.21 9.00
N SER A 177 -2.70 14.85 10.15
CA SER A 177 -3.54 14.76 11.34
C SER A 177 -4.81 15.62 11.28
N GLY A 178 -4.86 16.61 10.38
CA GLY A 178 -6.00 17.52 10.30
C GLY A 178 -5.98 18.64 11.34
N ASP A 179 -4.84 18.87 11.99
CA ASP A 179 -4.71 19.86 13.06
C ASP A 179 -4.58 21.27 12.48
N GLY A 180 -5.71 21.93 12.22
CA GLY A 180 -5.75 23.36 11.97
C GLY A 180 -6.58 23.79 10.77
N GLN A 181 -6.59 25.10 10.57
CA GLN A 181 -7.15 25.73 9.39
C GLN A 181 -6.17 25.59 8.23
N VAL A 182 -6.68 25.13 7.08
CA VAL A 182 -5.88 25.02 5.86
C VAL A 182 -6.23 26.17 4.92
N ASP A 183 -5.32 27.13 4.80
CA ASP A 183 -5.43 28.24 3.83
C ASP A 183 -4.67 27.92 2.53
N SER A 184 -3.61 27.12 2.61
CA SER A 184 -2.72 26.77 1.48
C SER A 184 -2.11 25.39 1.72
N TRP A 185 -2.39 24.45 0.81
CA TRP A 185 -1.82 23.10 0.91
C TRP A 185 -0.31 23.09 0.69
N ALA A 186 0.24 24.02 -0.10
CA ALA A 186 1.68 24.14 -0.26
C ALA A 186 2.37 24.51 1.08
N ASP A 187 1.81 25.46 1.83
CA ASP A 187 2.37 25.91 3.11
C ASP A 187 2.20 24.83 4.19
N VAL A 188 1.04 24.15 4.21
CA VAL A 188 0.81 23.01 5.11
C VAL A 188 1.79 21.88 4.82
N MET A 189 1.99 21.52 3.54
CA MET A 189 2.92 20.46 3.17
C MET A 189 4.38 20.83 3.45
N GLU A 190 4.76 22.10 3.30
CA GLU A 190 6.09 22.58 3.71
C GLU A 190 6.26 22.49 5.24
N TRP A 191 5.26 22.88 6.01
CA TRP A 191 5.26 22.78 7.48
C TRP A 191 5.39 21.34 7.97
N GLU A 192 4.64 20.42 7.34
CA GLU A 192 4.68 18.98 7.58
C GLU A 192 5.95 18.30 7.02
N LYS A 193 6.83 19.07 6.34
CA LYS A 193 8.07 18.59 5.71
C LYS A 193 7.81 17.50 4.68
N ALA A 194 6.71 17.61 3.94
CA ALA A 194 6.41 16.74 2.83
C ALA A 194 7.35 17.02 1.64
N GLU A 195 7.65 15.97 0.88
CA GLU A 195 8.50 16.06 -0.30
C GLU A 195 7.61 16.25 -1.54
N LEU A 196 7.75 17.36 -2.26
CA LEU A 196 7.10 17.56 -3.55
C LEU A 196 7.73 16.62 -4.59
N VAL A 197 6.92 15.78 -5.24
CA VAL A 197 7.41 14.73 -6.17
C VAL A 197 6.89 14.87 -7.59
N GLU A 198 5.71 15.44 -7.76
CA GLU A 198 5.15 15.77 -9.08
C GLU A 198 4.62 17.20 -9.00
N PRO A 199 5.40 18.23 -9.39
CA PRO A 199 4.94 19.61 -9.32
C PRO A 199 3.84 19.86 -10.37
N TYR A 200 2.79 20.59 -9.96
CA TYR A 200 1.86 21.19 -10.92
C TYR A 200 2.57 22.28 -11.72
N MET A 201 2.35 22.30 -13.03
CA MET A 201 2.91 23.30 -13.94
C MET A 201 1.78 23.95 -14.74
N PRO A 202 1.39 25.20 -14.41
CA PRO A 202 0.39 25.93 -15.16
C PRO A 202 0.92 26.44 -16.52
N GLU A 203 0.05 27.05 -17.33
CA GLU A 203 0.47 27.66 -18.59
C GLU A 203 1.43 28.84 -18.33
N PRO A 204 2.41 29.12 -19.22
CA PRO A 204 3.42 30.16 -18.98
C PRO A 204 2.88 31.58 -18.75
N ASP A 205 1.65 31.86 -19.18
CA ASP A 205 0.95 33.13 -19.03
C ASP A 205 0.04 33.20 -17.79
N ASP A 206 -0.12 32.10 -17.05
CA ASP A 206 -0.89 32.08 -15.81
C ASP A 206 -0.22 32.89 -14.69
N TYR A 207 -1.07 33.60 -13.92
CA TYR A 207 -0.61 34.36 -12.76
C TYR A 207 0.00 33.42 -11.71
N GLY A 208 1.26 33.66 -11.36
CA GLY A 208 2.00 32.82 -10.41
C GLY A 208 2.87 31.73 -11.05
N TYR A 209 3.00 31.66 -12.38
CA TYR A 209 3.87 30.69 -13.07
C TYR A 209 5.29 30.60 -12.47
N GLU A 210 5.91 31.74 -12.15
CA GLU A 210 7.25 31.78 -11.55
C GLU A 210 7.33 31.07 -10.20
N TYR A 211 6.27 31.13 -9.39
CA TYR A 211 6.19 30.41 -8.11
C TYR A 211 6.24 28.90 -8.32
N TYR A 212 5.48 28.38 -9.28
CA TYR A 212 5.48 26.95 -9.62
C TYR A 212 6.81 26.47 -10.21
N VAL A 213 7.46 27.30 -11.03
CA VAL A 213 8.82 27.01 -11.53
C VAL A 213 9.83 26.89 -10.38
N GLU A 214 9.77 27.79 -9.39
CA GLU A 214 10.66 27.71 -8.22
C GLU A 214 10.34 26.50 -7.33
N ALA A 215 9.06 26.14 -7.16
CA ALA A 215 8.67 24.93 -6.47
C ALA A 215 9.17 23.67 -7.19
N ALA A 216 9.02 23.61 -8.52
CA ALA A 216 9.48 22.50 -9.35
C ALA A 216 11.00 22.28 -9.29
N LYS A 217 11.80 23.35 -9.10
CA LYS A 217 13.26 23.23 -8.88
C LYS A 217 13.63 22.54 -7.56
N LYS A 218 12.75 22.63 -6.55
CA LYS A 218 12.93 21.95 -5.25
C LYS A 218 12.30 20.56 -5.22
N ALA A 219 11.47 20.23 -6.22
CA ALA A 219 10.85 18.93 -6.32
C ALA A 219 11.92 17.85 -6.47
N VAL A 220 11.70 16.72 -5.82
CA VAL A 220 12.54 15.54 -5.99
C VAL A 220 11.67 14.48 -6.67
N PRO A 221 11.87 14.21 -7.97
CA PRO A 221 10.93 13.38 -8.72
C PRO A 221 10.92 11.92 -8.27
N VAL A 222 9.83 11.24 -8.57
CA VAL A 222 9.64 9.81 -8.37
C VAL A 222 9.20 9.19 -9.69
N GLU A 223 9.92 8.16 -10.12
CA GLU A 223 9.55 7.35 -11.29
C GLU A 223 8.57 6.26 -10.86
N TRP A 224 7.30 6.40 -11.24
CA TRP A 224 6.25 5.44 -10.88
C TRP A 224 6.30 4.20 -11.76
N ILE A 225 6.85 3.12 -11.21
CA ILE A 225 6.88 1.80 -11.87
C ILE A 225 5.51 1.13 -11.81
N VAL A 226 4.83 1.29 -10.69
CA VAL A 226 3.42 0.92 -10.52
C VAL A 226 2.65 2.20 -10.21
N PRO A 227 1.61 2.55 -10.98
CA PRO A 227 0.81 3.75 -10.77
C PRO A 227 0.31 3.89 -9.33
N ARG A 228 0.11 5.13 -8.87
CA ARG A 228 -0.36 5.49 -7.51
C ARG A 228 -1.76 4.99 -7.14
N THR A 229 -2.40 4.14 -7.96
CA THR A 229 -3.69 3.50 -7.67
C THR A 229 -3.55 2.50 -6.52
N SER A 230 -3.39 3.02 -5.30
CA SER A 230 -3.28 2.22 -4.08
C SER A 230 -4.65 1.78 -3.64
N SER A 231 -4.79 0.52 -3.26
CA SER A 231 -6.01 0.05 -2.58
C SER A 231 -6.15 0.69 -1.18
N THR A 232 -5.05 1.20 -0.61
CA THR A 232 -5.03 1.81 0.72
C THR A 232 -5.13 3.34 0.61
N ARG A 233 -6.36 3.85 0.67
CA ARG A 233 -6.66 5.28 0.74
C ARG A 233 -7.14 5.66 2.13
N VAL A 234 -6.53 6.70 2.70
CA VAL A 234 -6.81 7.20 4.05
C VAL A 234 -7.43 8.58 3.95
N GLU A 235 -8.59 8.74 4.57
CA GLU A 235 -9.29 10.02 4.68
C GLU A 235 -8.92 10.72 5.99
N SER A 236 -8.48 11.97 5.89
CA SER A 236 -8.31 12.88 7.03
C SER A 236 -9.24 14.08 6.85
N HIS A 237 -9.74 14.62 7.96
CA HIS A 237 -10.64 15.77 7.95
C HIS A 237 -9.89 17.02 8.36
N TYR A 238 -10.23 18.17 7.78
CA TYR A 238 -9.65 19.47 8.12
C TYR A 238 -10.71 20.57 8.05
N VAL A 239 -10.42 21.72 8.68
CA VAL A 239 -11.29 22.89 8.58
C VAL A 239 -10.80 23.78 7.45
N ALA A 240 -11.63 23.92 6.42
CA ALA A 240 -11.42 24.86 5.33
C ALA A 240 -12.13 26.18 5.64
N TYR A 241 -11.46 27.30 5.39
CA TYR A 241 -12.05 28.62 5.55
C TYR A 241 -12.15 29.31 4.19
N GLY A 242 -13.39 29.52 3.76
CA GLY A 242 -13.72 30.45 2.68
C GLY A 242 -14.46 31.65 3.28
N ASN A 243 -15.69 31.89 2.80
CA ASN A 243 -16.59 32.86 3.42
C ASN A 243 -17.13 32.38 4.80
N GLU A 244 -17.23 31.06 5.00
CA GLU A 244 -17.63 30.42 6.26
C GLU A 244 -16.74 29.19 6.52
N ALA A 245 -16.64 28.78 7.79
CA ALA A 245 -15.91 27.58 8.18
C ALA A 245 -16.66 26.32 7.71
N SER A 246 -15.97 25.42 7.02
CA SER A 246 -16.53 24.14 6.59
C SER A 246 -15.59 22.98 6.89
N LEU A 247 -16.17 21.82 7.19
CA LEU A 247 -15.40 20.59 7.33
C LEU A 247 -15.18 20.00 5.93
N SER A 248 -13.91 19.77 5.57
CA SER A 248 -13.51 19.16 4.30
C SER A 248 -12.62 17.94 4.56
N SER A 249 -12.42 17.12 3.53
CA SER A 249 -11.61 15.91 3.61
C SER A 249 -10.46 15.96 2.62
N ILE A 250 -9.32 15.42 3.04
CA ILE A 250 -8.17 15.11 2.19
C ILE A 250 -7.96 13.61 2.15
N TYR A 251 -7.53 13.10 1.01
CA TYR A 251 -7.25 11.69 0.80
C TYR A 251 -5.76 11.49 0.52
N GLY A 252 -5.13 10.61 1.28
CA GLY A 252 -3.76 10.16 1.07
C GLY A 252 -3.73 8.70 0.66
N ASP A 253 -2.91 8.36 -0.32
CA ASP A 253 -2.73 7.00 -0.81
C ASP A 253 -1.40 6.43 -0.26
N LEU A 254 -1.45 5.27 0.40
CA LEU A 254 -0.22 4.63 0.91
C LEU A 254 0.57 4.05 -0.27
N VAL A 255 1.85 4.44 -0.37
CA VAL A 255 2.77 4.06 -1.45
C VAL A 255 4.09 3.53 -0.90
N LEU A 256 4.79 2.75 -1.72
CA LEU A 256 6.16 2.31 -1.47
C LEU A 256 7.14 3.10 -2.33
N ILE A 257 8.13 3.71 -1.69
CA ILE A 257 9.20 4.45 -2.35
C ILE A 257 10.51 3.72 -2.13
N VAL A 258 11.24 3.44 -3.21
CA VAL A 258 12.57 2.84 -3.15
C VAL A 258 13.60 3.86 -3.62
N THR A 259 14.49 4.26 -2.72
CA THR A 259 15.60 5.17 -3.06
C THR A 259 16.77 4.39 -3.64
N VAL A 260 17.15 4.72 -4.87
CA VAL A 260 18.27 4.15 -5.61
C VAL A 260 19.48 5.07 -5.46
N PRO A 261 20.62 4.58 -4.95
CA PRO A 261 21.82 5.40 -4.83
C PRO A 261 22.45 5.68 -6.21
N GLU A 262 23.25 6.74 -6.25
CA GLU A 262 24.17 7.02 -7.38
C GLU A 262 24.96 5.77 -7.75
N LYS A 263 25.29 5.65 -9.04
CA LYS A 263 25.94 4.45 -9.59
C LYS A 263 27.20 4.04 -8.81
N ASP A 264 28.01 5.01 -8.37
CA ASP A 264 29.27 4.76 -7.67
C ASP A 264 29.08 4.28 -6.22
N LYS A 265 27.87 4.39 -5.69
CA LYS A 265 27.48 4.01 -4.32
C LYS A 265 26.67 2.70 -4.27
N ARG A 266 26.43 2.05 -5.42
CA ARG A 266 25.69 0.78 -5.50
C ARG A 266 26.57 -0.37 -5.01
N GLN A 267 25.97 -1.31 -4.28
CA GLN A 267 26.64 -2.49 -3.73
C GLN A 267 26.44 -3.77 -4.57
N VAL A 268 26.03 -3.64 -5.84
CA VAL A 268 25.49 -4.73 -6.68
C VAL A 268 26.42 -5.08 -7.84
#